data_AF-A0A2R6P809-F1
#
_entry.id   AF-A0A2R6P809-F1
#
_cell.length_a   1.000
_cell.length_b   1.000
_cell.length_c   1.000
_cell.angle_alpha   90.00
_cell.angle_beta   90.00
_cell.angle_gamma   90.00
#
_symmetry.space_group_name_H-M   'P 1'
#
loop_
_entity.id
_entity.type
_entity.pdbx_description
1 polymer ?
#
loop_
_entity_poly.entity_id
_entity_poly.type
_entity_poly.pdbx_seq_one_letter_code
_entity_poly.pdbx_strand_id
1 'polypeptide(L)'
;MVPYNHTEFIDIVTSLVNKNIIPVSRIDDAVRRILRVKFSMGLFEEPLADFSKVDQLGSQAHRELGREAVKKSLVLLKNGKSGDNPLLPLPKKTSRILVAGTHANNLGYQCGGWTITWQGLGGNNHTSGTTILSAISTTVDPSTEIVYSENPDADFVMSNNFSYAIVVVGEPPYAETAGDNLNLTIPEPGPSTISSVCGSVKCIVVVISGRPLVVEPYLSSMDALVAAWLPGSEGQGVADVLFGDYGFTGKLARTWFKSVDQLPMNVGDPNYDPLFPFGFGLTTEPLVS
;
A
#
# COMPACT_ATOMS: atom_id res chain seq x y z
N MET A 1 -6.42 -19.23 -19.88
CA MET A 1 -7.70 -19.63 -19.24
C MET A 1 -8.80 -19.02 -20.10
N VAL A 2 -9.70 -19.80 -20.69
CA VAL A 2 -10.77 -19.28 -21.57
C VAL A 2 -12.04 -19.12 -20.73
N PRO A 3 -12.50 -17.90 -20.39
CA PRO A 3 -13.65 -17.71 -19.51
C PRO A 3 -14.99 -17.56 -20.25
N TYR A 4 -15.00 -17.21 -21.54
CA TYR A 4 -16.22 -16.92 -22.29
C TYR A 4 -16.45 -17.92 -23.44
N ASN A 5 -15.54 -17.98 -24.42
CA ASN A 5 -15.67 -18.80 -25.63
C ASN A 5 -15.27 -20.28 -25.44
N HIS A 6 -15.75 -20.89 -24.36
CA HIS A 6 -15.37 -22.27 -24.01
C HIS A 6 -15.86 -23.31 -25.03
N THR A 7 -17.04 -23.13 -25.64
CA THR A 7 -17.53 -24.04 -26.70
C THR A 7 -16.61 -24.05 -27.91
N GLU A 8 -16.24 -22.87 -28.40
CA GLU A 8 -15.29 -22.73 -29.52
C GLU A 8 -13.95 -23.39 -29.18
N PHE A 9 -13.43 -23.14 -27.97
CA PHE A 9 -12.20 -23.78 -27.51
C PHE A 9 -12.31 -25.31 -27.49
N ILE A 10 -13.41 -25.86 -26.97
CA ILE A 10 -13.65 -27.31 -26.91
C ILE A 10 -13.73 -27.90 -28.32
N ASP A 11 -14.47 -27.26 -29.23
CA ASP A 11 -14.65 -27.73 -30.60
C ASP A 11 -13.32 -27.73 -31.37
N ILE A 12 -12.54 -26.65 -31.25
CA ILE A 12 -11.22 -26.54 -31.86
C ILE A 12 -10.30 -27.63 -31.33
N VAL A 13 -10.17 -27.76 -30.00
CA VAL A 13 -9.27 -28.76 -29.39
C VAL A 13 -9.69 -30.18 -29.78
N THR A 14 -10.99 -30.48 -29.76
CA THR A 14 -11.53 -31.79 -30.16
C THR A 14 -11.23 -32.10 -31.63
N SER A 15 -11.43 -31.13 -32.52
CA SER A 15 -11.10 -31.24 -33.94
C SER A 15 -9.61 -31.52 -34.15
N LEU A 16 -8.73 -30.82 -33.42
CA LEU A 16 -7.28 -31.02 -33.49
C LEU A 16 -6.85 -32.41 -32.98
N VAL A 17 -7.52 -32.96 -31.97
CA VAL A 17 -7.29 -34.33 -31.49
C VAL A 17 -7.76 -35.35 -32.54
N ASN A 18 -8.97 -35.19 -33.08
CA ASN A 18 -9.53 -36.07 -34.11
C ASN A 18 -8.69 -36.09 -35.41
N LYS A 19 -8.04 -34.97 -35.73
CA LYS A 19 -7.11 -34.84 -36.86
C LYS A 19 -5.69 -35.31 -36.55
N ASN A 20 -5.43 -35.87 -35.36
CA ASN A 20 -4.11 -36.27 -34.88
C ASN A 20 -3.06 -35.14 -34.84
N ILE A 21 -3.49 -33.87 -34.83
CA ILE A 21 -2.61 -32.71 -34.69
C ILE A 21 -2.18 -32.58 -33.22
N ILE A 22 -3.11 -32.81 -32.29
CA ILE A 22 -2.80 -32.95 -30.87
C ILE A 22 -2.86 -34.44 -30.52
N PRO A 23 -1.76 -35.06 -30.07
CA PRO A 23 -1.78 -36.47 -29.69
C PRO A 23 -2.59 -36.67 -28.41
N VAL A 24 -3.35 -37.77 -28.32
CA VAL A 24 -4.15 -38.13 -27.13
C VAL A 24 -3.28 -38.18 -25.87
N SER A 25 -2.01 -38.59 -25.98
CA SER A 25 -1.07 -38.59 -24.85
C SER A 25 -0.87 -37.20 -24.22
N ARG A 26 -0.99 -36.11 -24.99
CA ARG A 26 -0.95 -34.73 -24.48
C ARG A 26 -2.21 -34.40 -23.67
N ILE A 27 -3.37 -34.86 -24.14
CA ILE A 27 -4.64 -34.73 -23.43
C ILE A 27 -4.57 -35.54 -22.12
N ASP A 28 -4.09 -36.77 -22.17
CA ASP A 28 -3.93 -37.64 -20.99
C ASP A 28 -2.98 -37.02 -19.97
N ASP A 29 -1.85 -36.44 -20.39
CA ASP A 29 -0.94 -35.72 -19.48
C ASP A 29 -1.64 -34.53 -18.81
N ALA A 30 -2.36 -33.71 -19.59
CA ALA A 30 -3.07 -32.54 -19.06
C ALA A 30 -4.18 -32.94 -18.06
N VAL A 31 -5.02 -33.90 -18.44
CA VAL A 31 -6.11 -34.41 -17.60
C VAL A 31 -5.56 -35.09 -16.36
N ARG A 32 -4.50 -35.90 -16.47
CA ARG A 32 -3.85 -36.54 -15.31
C ARG A 32 -3.35 -35.51 -14.31
N ARG A 33 -2.79 -34.38 -14.75
CA ARG A 33 -2.34 -33.30 -13.85
C ARG A 33 -3.52 -32.60 -13.17
N ILE A 34 -4.60 -32.31 -13.90
CA ILE A 34 -5.82 -31.70 -13.34
C ILE A 34 -6.46 -32.64 -12.31
N LEU A 35 -6.67 -33.91 -12.66
CA LEU A 35 -7.27 -34.90 -11.78
C LEU A 35 -6.39 -35.17 -10.56
N ARG A 36 -5.06 -35.25 -10.73
CA ARG A 36 -4.13 -35.40 -9.59
C ARG A 36 -4.37 -34.32 -8.54
N VAL A 37 -4.46 -33.05 -8.94
CA VAL A 37 -4.71 -31.96 -7.99
C VAL A 37 -6.08 -32.11 -7.34
N LYS A 38 -7.14 -32.35 -8.13
CA LYS A 38 -8.51 -32.53 -7.60
C LYS A 38 -8.61 -33.66 -6.57
N PHE A 39 -8.00 -34.82 -6.85
CA PHE A 39 -7.94 -35.93 -5.89
C PHE A 39 -7.05 -35.60 -4.68
N SER A 40 -5.87 -35.02 -4.89
CA SER A 40 -4.93 -34.76 -3.79
C SER A 40 -5.45 -33.73 -2.78
N MET A 41 -6.29 -32.79 -3.23
CA MET A 41 -6.90 -31.78 -2.36
C MET A 41 -8.25 -32.22 -1.75
N GLY A 42 -8.70 -33.46 -2.00
CA GLY A 42 -9.95 -33.98 -1.45
C GLY A 42 -11.23 -33.44 -2.11
N LEU A 43 -11.14 -32.83 -3.31
CA LEU A 43 -12.29 -32.19 -3.96
C LEU A 43 -13.40 -33.19 -4.35
N PHE A 44 -13.06 -34.47 -4.51
CA PHE A 44 -14.04 -35.52 -4.80
C PHE A 44 -14.78 -35.98 -3.54
N GLU A 45 -14.14 -35.90 -2.38
CA GLU A 45 -14.71 -36.23 -1.07
C GLU A 45 -15.55 -35.06 -0.52
N GLU A 46 -15.05 -33.83 -0.66
CA GLU A 46 -15.70 -32.61 -0.18
C GLU A 46 -15.89 -31.58 -1.31
N PRO A 47 -16.86 -31.80 -2.23
CA PRO A 47 -17.06 -30.94 -3.40
C PRO A 47 -17.85 -29.66 -3.12
N LEU A 48 -18.46 -29.54 -1.93
CA LEU A 48 -19.34 -28.43 -1.55
C LEU A 48 -18.67 -27.56 -0.48
N ALA A 49 -19.10 -26.30 -0.41
CA ALA A 49 -18.60 -25.37 0.59
C ALA A 49 -19.00 -25.79 2.02
N ASP A 50 -18.07 -25.62 2.96
CA ASP A 50 -18.32 -25.75 4.40
C ASP A 50 -18.85 -24.43 4.97
N PHE A 51 -20.16 -24.36 5.21
CA PHE A 51 -20.80 -23.17 5.77
C PHE A 51 -20.43 -22.89 7.23
N SER A 52 -19.76 -23.82 7.94
CA SER A 52 -19.24 -23.56 9.28
C SER A 52 -18.09 -22.54 9.29
N LYS A 53 -17.50 -22.23 8.12
CA LYS A 53 -16.37 -21.30 7.96
C LYS A 53 -16.77 -19.88 7.57
N VAL A 54 -18.06 -19.56 7.50
CA VAL A 54 -18.54 -18.23 7.09
C VAL A 54 -18.00 -17.14 8.03
N ASP A 55 -17.84 -17.45 9.32
CA ASP A 55 -17.30 -16.56 10.35
C ASP A 55 -15.80 -16.23 10.17
N GLN A 56 -15.08 -16.98 9.34
CA GLN A 56 -13.67 -16.70 9.04
C GLN A 56 -13.51 -15.47 8.14
N LEU A 57 -14.53 -15.12 7.36
CA LEU A 57 -14.50 -13.96 6.47
C LEU A 57 -14.38 -12.67 7.28
N GLY A 58 -13.22 -12.00 7.16
CA GLY A 58 -12.96 -10.74 7.86
C GLY A 58 -12.86 -10.89 9.38
N SER A 59 -12.51 -12.08 9.86
CA SER A 59 -12.35 -12.38 11.30
C SER A 59 -11.32 -11.46 11.96
N GLN A 60 -11.52 -11.18 13.25
CA GLN A 60 -10.63 -10.28 13.99
C GLN A 60 -9.17 -10.79 14.01
N ALA A 61 -8.97 -12.11 14.13
CA ALA A 61 -7.63 -12.69 14.10
C ALA A 61 -6.91 -12.45 12.75
N HIS A 62 -7.64 -12.49 11.63
CA HIS A 62 -7.07 -12.17 10.32
C HIS A 62 -6.79 -10.69 10.16
N ARG A 63 -7.62 -9.82 10.73
CA ARG A 63 -7.38 -8.36 10.76
C ARG A 63 -6.16 -8.02 11.60
N GLU A 64 -5.96 -8.68 12.73
CA GLU A 64 -4.76 -8.51 13.57
C GLU A 64 -3.49 -8.94 12.82
N LEU A 65 -3.54 -10.07 12.10
CA LEU A 65 -2.45 -10.48 11.22
C LEU A 65 -2.23 -9.47 10.08
N GLY A 66 -3.31 -8.94 9.49
CA GLY A 66 -3.24 -7.87 8.49
C GLY A 66 -2.56 -6.61 9.02
N ARG A 67 -2.97 -6.12 10.20
CA ARG A 67 -2.34 -5.01 10.92
C ARG A 67 -0.86 -5.27 11.21
N GLU A 68 -0.50 -6.50 11.56
CA GLU A 68 0.89 -6.91 11.73
C GLU A 68 1.70 -6.87 10.43
N ALA A 69 1.12 -7.34 9.32
CA ALA A 69 1.75 -7.26 8.02
C ALA A 69 1.93 -5.80 7.57
N VAL A 70 0.94 -4.94 7.82
CA VAL A 70 1.04 -3.49 7.56
C VAL A 70 2.22 -2.91 8.31
N LYS A 71 2.27 -2.97 9.64
CA LYS A 71 3.37 -2.33 10.40
C LYS A 71 4.77 -2.80 9.99
N LYS A 72 4.91 -4.07 9.60
CA LYS A 72 6.19 -4.66 9.14
C LYS A 72 6.54 -4.28 7.69
N SER A 73 5.57 -3.91 6.86
CA SER A 73 5.82 -3.53 5.46
C SER A 73 6.32 -2.09 5.31
N LEU A 74 6.00 -1.21 6.26
CA LEU A 74 6.30 0.22 6.19
C LEU A 74 7.81 0.46 6.23
N VAL A 75 8.31 1.24 5.28
CA VAL A 75 9.73 1.60 5.19
C VAL A 75 9.89 3.07 5.50
N LEU A 76 10.63 3.39 6.56
CA LEU A 76 10.98 4.75 6.92
C LEU A 76 12.16 5.22 6.06
N LEU A 77 11.92 6.18 5.18
CA LEU A 77 12.91 6.68 4.22
C LEU A 77 13.66 7.91 4.71
N LYS A 78 13.00 8.73 5.52
CA LYS A 78 13.56 9.94 6.12
C LYS A 78 12.94 10.17 7.49
N ASN A 79 13.74 10.64 8.46
CA ASN A 79 13.26 10.98 9.80
C ASN A 79 14.09 12.12 10.43
N GLY A 80 13.84 13.35 9.98
CA GLY A 80 14.56 14.57 10.33
C GLY A 80 15.19 15.23 9.10
N LYS A 81 15.31 16.56 9.12
CA LYS A 81 16.18 17.30 8.19
C LYS A 81 17.62 17.23 8.70
N SER A 82 18.61 17.50 7.84
CA SER A 82 20.02 17.37 8.21
C SER A 82 20.35 18.26 9.43
N GLY A 83 20.74 17.64 10.55
CA GLY A 83 21.06 18.32 11.81
C GLY A 83 19.89 18.46 12.80
N ASP A 84 18.69 18.04 12.44
CA ASP A 84 17.52 18.05 13.33
C ASP A 84 17.36 16.74 14.10
N ASN A 85 16.66 16.81 15.24
CA ASN A 85 16.20 15.62 15.95
C ASN A 85 15.17 14.84 15.11
N PRO A 86 15.10 13.50 15.25
CA PRO A 86 14.09 12.69 14.57
C PRO A 86 12.67 13.15 14.96
N LEU A 87 11.76 13.13 13.98
CA LEU A 87 10.35 13.50 14.17
C LEU A 87 9.50 12.30 14.63
N LEU A 88 9.84 11.10 14.15
CA LEU A 88 9.19 9.85 14.53
C LEU A 88 9.97 9.14 15.64
N PRO A 89 9.28 8.54 16.63
CA PRO A 89 7.82 8.46 16.76
C PRO A 89 7.16 9.77 17.22
N LEU A 90 5.91 9.99 16.79
CA LEU A 90 5.10 11.15 17.14
C LEU A 90 4.56 11.06 18.58
N PRO A 91 4.45 12.19 19.30
CA PRO A 91 3.77 12.21 20.59
C PRO A 91 2.26 12.03 20.41
N LYS A 92 1.68 11.03 21.08
CA LYS A 92 0.23 10.79 21.07
C LYS A 92 -0.57 11.93 21.71
N LYS A 93 0.03 12.67 22.65
CA LYS A 93 -0.59 13.79 23.35
C LYS A 93 0.03 15.10 22.91
N THR A 94 -0.75 15.93 22.23
CA THR A 94 -0.39 17.29 21.88
C THR A 94 -1.64 18.17 21.82
N SER A 95 -1.50 19.47 21.57
CA SER A 95 -2.65 20.38 21.50
C SER A 95 -3.52 20.08 20.27
N ARG A 96 -2.93 20.12 19.09
CA ARG A 96 -3.65 20.04 17.81
C ARG A 96 -2.76 19.49 16.71
N ILE A 97 -3.31 18.60 15.88
CA ILE A 97 -2.62 18.00 14.73
C ILE A 97 -3.43 18.13 13.45
N LEU A 98 -2.74 18.13 12.33
CA LEU A 98 -3.35 18.09 11.00
C LEU A 98 -3.17 16.71 10.39
N VAL A 99 -4.25 16.13 9.87
CA VAL A 99 -4.19 14.99 8.95
C VAL A 99 -4.70 15.48 7.59
N ALA A 100 -3.89 15.29 6.55
CA ALA A 100 -4.18 15.81 5.22
C ALA A 100 -3.84 14.82 4.11
N GLY A 101 -4.24 15.14 2.89
CA GLY A 101 -3.97 14.37 1.68
C GLY A 101 -5.11 13.44 1.27
N THR A 102 -5.18 13.19 -0.04
CA THR A 102 -6.22 12.41 -0.73
C THR A 102 -6.36 10.97 -0.25
N HIS A 103 -5.30 10.42 0.37
CA HIS A 103 -5.28 9.03 0.83
C HIS A 103 -5.52 8.89 2.33
N ALA A 104 -5.59 9.99 3.08
CA ALA A 104 -5.70 9.92 4.54
C ALA A 104 -7.01 9.29 5.00
N ASN A 105 -8.13 9.60 4.33
CA ASN A 105 -9.45 9.07 4.67
C ASN A 105 -10.12 8.31 3.53
N ASN A 106 -9.35 7.47 2.82
CA ASN A 106 -9.83 6.73 1.66
C ASN A 106 -9.37 5.26 1.71
N LEU A 107 -10.26 4.38 2.18
CA LEU A 107 -10.02 2.95 2.36
C LEU A 107 -9.69 2.25 1.04
N GLY A 108 -10.42 2.59 -0.02
CA GLY A 108 -10.18 2.05 -1.35
C GLY A 108 -8.78 2.38 -1.87
N TYR A 109 -8.29 3.60 -1.63
CA TYR A 109 -6.96 4.03 -2.09
C TYR A 109 -5.82 3.36 -1.32
N GLN A 110 -5.95 3.14 0.00
CA GLN A 110 -4.93 2.38 0.75
C GLN A 110 -4.93 0.87 0.40
N CYS A 111 -6.00 0.34 -0.19
CA CYS A 111 -6.05 -1.03 -0.68
C CYS A 111 -5.49 -1.19 -2.10
N GLY A 112 -5.79 -0.26 -3.01
CA GLY A 112 -5.35 -0.32 -4.41
C GLY A 112 -6.16 -1.27 -5.29
N GLY A 113 -5.56 -1.72 -6.40
CA GLY A 113 -6.19 -2.66 -7.35
C GLY A 113 -6.50 -4.01 -6.73
N TRP A 114 -7.29 -4.83 -7.44
CA TRP A 114 -7.72 -6.16 -6.96
C TRP A 114 -8.46 -6.17 -5.61
N THR A 115 -9.02 -5.03 -5.22
CA THR A 115 -9.83 -4.89 -4.00
C THR A 115 -11.27 -4.57 -4.35
N ILE A 116 -12.18 -5.52 -4.09
CA ILE A 116 -13.61 -5.50 -4.47
C ILE A 116 -13.85 -5.51 -5.99
N THR A 117 -13.22 -4.62 -6.74
CA THR A 117 -13.22 -4.57 -8.21
C THR A 117 -11.83 -4.85 -8.76
N TRP A 118 -11.75 -5.19 -10.06
CA TRP A 118 -10.49 -5.47 -10.75
C TRP A 118 -9.48 -4.33 -10.63
N GLN A 119 -9.87 -3.12 -11.01
CA GLN A 119 -9.03 -1.93 -10.95
C GLN A 119 -8.95 -1.31 -9.54
N GLY A 120 -9.68 -1.86 -8.57
CA GLY A 120 -9.96 -1.17 -7.31
C GLY A 120 -10.89 0.02 -7.50
N LEU A 121 -11.09 0.76 -6.42
CA LEU A 121 -12.05 1.86 -6.34
C LEU A 121 -11.68 2.79 -5.17
N GLY A 122 -12.17 4.02 -5.18
CA GLY A 122 -12.03 4.95 -4.06
C GLY A 122 -13.23 4.90 -3.10
N GLY A 123 -13.06 5.48 -1.91
CA GLY A 123 -14.11 5.63 -0.91
C GLY A 123 -14.10 4.54 0.16
N ASN A 124 -15.02 4.69 1.13
CA ASN A 124 -14.98 3.95 2.40
C ASN A 124 -16.13 2.93 2.57
N ASN A 125 -17.09 2.88 1.65
CA ASN A 125 -18.36 2.19 1.85
C ASN A 125 -18.45 0.81 1.16
N HIS A 126 -17.36 0.32 0.56
CA HIS A 126 -17.38 -0.88 -0.28
C HIS A 126 -16.79 -2.13 0.39
N THR A 127 -16.03 -1.95 1.48
CA THR A 127 -15.47 -3.04 2.29
C THR A 127 -15.26 -2.55 3.72
N SER A 128 -15.01 -3.47 4.65
CA SER A 128 -14.76 -3.15 6.05
C SER A 128 -13.27 -3.01 6.34
N GLY A 129 -12.88 -1.89 6.94
CA GLY A 129 -11.51 -1.61 7.37
C GLY A 129 -11.41 -0.31 8.14
N THR A 130 -10.19 0.10 8.43
CA THR A 130 -9.86 1.34 9.14
C THR A 130 -8.98 2.20 8.24
N THR A 131 -9.43 3.42 7.95
CA THR A 131 -8.61 4.39 7.22
C THR A 131 -7.45 4.89 8.09
N ILE A 132 -6.41 5.45 7.47
CA ILE A 132 -5.29 6.03 8.22
C ILE A 132 -5.77 7.18 9.13
N LEU A 133 -6.70 8.02 8.68
CA LEU A 133 -7.32 9.07 9.51
C LEU A 133 -8.03 8.45 10.73
N SER A 134 -8.87 7.43 10.54
CA SER A 134 -9.56 6.76 11.65
C SER A 134 -8.57 6.11 12.61
N ALA A 135 -7.51 5.49 12.11
CA ALA A 135 -6.45 4.90 12.92
C ALA A 135 -5.69 5.94 13.76
N ILE A 136 -5.34 7.08 13.17
CA ILE A 136 -4.74 8.20 13.91
C ILE A 136 -5.71 8.66 14.99
N SER A 137 -6.99 8.82 14.64
CA SER A 137 -8.02 9.27 15.57
C SER A 137 -8.22 8.37 16.79
N THR A 138 -8.01 7.06 16.65
CA THR A 138 -8.10 6.11 17.77
C THR A 138 -6.80 5.98 18.56
N THR A 139 -5.68 6.47 18.01
CA THR A 139 -4.34 6.29 18.59
C THR A 139 -3.89 7.47 19.45
N VAL A 140 -4.29 8.69 19.08
CA VAL A 140 -3.90 9.90 19.83
C VAL A 140 -4.67 10.02 21.16
N ASP A 141 -4.09 10.77 22.09
CA ASP A 141 -4.73 11.08 23.38
C ASP A 141 -6.06 11.82 23.13
N PRO A 142 -7.15 11.52 23.86
CA PRO A 142 -8.44 12.18 23.68
C PRO A 142 -8.44 13.71 23.82
N SER A 143 -7.41 14.28 24.46
CA SER A 143 -7.21 15.74 24.55
C SER A 143 -6.56 16.37 23.32
N THR A 144 -6.04 15.56 22.39
CA THR A 144 -5.45 16.02 21.14
C THR A 144 -6.54 16.33 20.13
N GLU A 145 -6.64 17.59 19.70
CA GLU A 145 -7.55 17.96 18.63
C GLU A 145 -7.01 17.51 17.27
N ILE A 146 -7.84 16.81 16.50
CA ILE A 146 -7.51 16.36 15.15
C ILE A 146 -8.29 17.18 14.15
N VAL A 147 -7.59 17.84 13.24
CA VAL A 147 -8.20 18.51 12.09
C VAL A 147 -7.89 17.70 10.84
N TYR A 148 -8.93 17.29 10.12
CA TYR A 148 -8.81 16.71 8.79
C TYR A 148 -9.10 17.77 7.74
N SER A 149 -8.18 17.93 6.79
CA SER A 149 -8.41 18.71 5.57
C SER A 149 -7.69 18.01 4.43
N GLU A 150 -8.41 17.60 3.39
CA GLU A 150 -7.84 16.78 2.32
C GLU A 150 -6.74 17.52 1.54
N ASN A 151 -6.97 18.80 1.21
CA ASN A 151 -6.02 19.63 0.47
C ASN A 151 -5.96 21.07 1.01
N PRO A 152 -5.41 21.29 2.22
CA PRO A 152 -5.30 22.61 2.80
C PRO A 152 -4.25 23.46 2.08
N ASP A 153 -4.51 24.75 1.95
CA ASP A 153 -3.51 25.74 1.55
C ASP A 153 -2.57 26.10 2.71
N ALA A 154 -1.49 26.81 2.40
CA ALA A 154 -0.49 27.20 3.40
C ALA A 154 -1.06 28.14 4.49
N ASP A 155 -1.95 29.06 4.11
CA ASP A 155 -2.55 30.03 5.04
C ASP A 155 -3.41 29.33 6.09
N PHE A 156 -4.19 28.33 5.69
CA PHE A 156 -4.92 27.45 6.61
C PHE A 156 -3.97 26.76 7.58
N VAL A 157 -2.86 26.19 7.10
CA VAL A 157 -1.92 25.45 7.95
C VAL A 157 -1.25 26.39 8.96
N MET A 158 -0.76 27.56 8.50
CA MET A 158 -0.09 28.53 9.36
C MET A 158 -1.03 29.16 10.41
N SER A 159 -2.28 29.42 10.05
CA SER A 159 -3.25 30.08 10.95
C SER A 159 -3.81 29.16 12.04
N ASN A 160 -3.66 27.85 11.93
CA ASN A 160 -4.26 26.88 12.84
C ASN A 160 -3.29 26.30 13.91
N ASN A 161 -2.01 26.72 13.89
CA ASN A 161 -1.00 26.41 14.91
C ASN A 161 -0.87 24.91 15.24
N PHE A 162 -0.77 24.07 14.20
CA PHE A 162 -0.60 22.63 14.35
C PHE A 162 0.75 22.27 14.96
N SER A 163 0.78 21.27 15.84
CA SER A 163 2.03 20.75 16.42
C SER A 163 2.88 20.00 15.38
N TYR A 164 2.20 19.24 14.52
CA TYR A 164 2.74 18.56 13.36
C TYR A 164 1.59 18.18 12.41
N ALA A 165 1.95 17.77 11.20
CA ALA A 165 1.01 17.27 10.20
C ALA A 165 1.40 15.88 9.68
N ILE A 166 0.39 15.09 9.35
CA ILE A 166 0.52 13.81 8.66
C ILE A 166 -0.16 13.97 7.30
N VAL A 167 0.62 13.93 6.22
CA VAL A 167 0.14 14.07 4.84
C VAL A 167 0.17 12.69 4.19
N VAL A 168 -0.99 12.17 3.80
CA VAL A 168 -1.12 10.85 3.18
C VAL A 168 -1.55 11.03 1.72
N VAL A 169 -0.64 10.71 0.80
CA VAL A 169 -0.82 10.90 -0.65
C VAL A 169 -0.27 9.71 -1.41
N GLY A 170 -0.58 9.56 -2.69
CA GLY A 170 -0.19 8.35 -3.40
C GLY A 170 -0.79 8.16 -4.78
N GLU A 171 -0.62 6.94 -5.32
CA GLU A 171 -1.28 6.50 -6.55
C GLU A 171 -2.76 6.17 -6.29
N PRO A 172 -3.68 6.49 -7.21
CA PRO A 172 -5.01 5.88 -7.21
C PRO A 172 -4.92 4.37 -7.51
N PRO A 173 -5.97 3.58 -7.21
CA PRO A 173 -6.02 2.17 -7.56
C PRO A 173 -5.84 1.90 -9.05
N TYR A 174 -5.09 0.84 -9.38
CA TYR A 174 -4.91 0.33 -10.74
C TYR A 174 -4.58 -1.17 -10.70
N ALA A 175 -4.83 -1.86 -11.81
CA ALA A 175 -4.39 -3.23 -12.05
C ALA A 175 -3.97 -3.43 -13.51
N GLU A 176 -2.90 -4.22 -13.70
CA GLU A 176 -2.39 -4.61 -15.03
C GLU A 176 -2.05 -3.38 -15.90
N THR A 177 -2.48 -3.36 -17.17
CA THR A 177 -2.14 -2.31 -18.14
C THR A 177 -2.56 -0.91 -17.72
N ALA A 178 -3.62 -0.77 -16.93
CA ALA A 178 -4.03 0.55 -16.41
C ALA A 178 -2.99 1.15 -15.46
N GLY A 179 -2.09 0.32 -14.92
CA GLY A 179 -0.96 0.74 -14.10
C GLY A 179 0.30 1.09 -14.89
N ASP A 180 0.35 0.87 -16.20
CA ASP A 180 1.53 1.22 -17.00
C ASP A 180 1.69 2.74 -17.01
N ASN A 181 2.82 3.21 -16.48
CA ASN A 181 3.08 4.64 -16.31
C ASN A 181 4.58 4.93 -16.48
N LEU A 182 4.92 5.81 -17.42
CA LEU A 182 6.28 6.22 -17.74
C LEU A 182 6.79 7.40 -16.90
N ASN A 183 5.90 8.16 -16.26
CA ASN A 183 6.30 9.32 -15.45
C ASN A 183 6.50 8.98 -13.97
N LEU A 184 5.79 7.96 -13.45
CA LEU A 184 5.84 7.51 -12.05
C LEU A 184 5.78 8.64 -11.01
N THR A 185 5.00 9.69 -11.29
CA THR A 185 4.80 10.82 -10.38
C THR A 185 3.55 10.62 -9.51
N ILE A 186 3.56 11.15 -8.28
CA ILE A 186 2.36 11.24 -7.45
C ILE A 186 1.36 12.19 -8.12
N PRO A 187 0.09 11.77 -8.37
CA PRO A 187 -0.92 12.64 -8.96
C PRO A 187 -1.30 13.84 -8.07
N GLU A 188 -1.78 14.91 -8.70
CA GLU A 188 -2.39 16.04 -8.00
C GLU A 188 -3.87 15.79 -7.68
N PRO A 189 -4.40 16.30 -6.55
CA PRO A 189 -3.68 16.98 -5.48
C PRO A 189 -2.84 16.01 -4.64
N GLY A 190 -1.55 16.29 -4.55
CA GLY A 190 -0.59 15.47 -3.83
C GLY A 190 0.71 16.23 -3.59
N PRO A 191 1.51 16.48 -4.63
CA PRO A 191 2.66 17.38 -4.52
C PRO A 191 2.32 18.79 -4.04
N SER A 192 1.20 19.36 -4.50
CA SER A 192 0.71 20.65 -3.98
C SER A 192 0.37 20.59 -2.49
N THR A 193 -0.31 19.53 -2.03
CA THR A 193 -0.61 19.30 -0.61
C THR A 193 0.65 19.14 0.24
N ILE A 194 1.63 18.37 -0.25
CA ILE A 194 2.94 18.24 0.40
C ILE A 194 3.58 19.62 0.55
N SER A 195 3.61 20.41 -0.53
CA SER A 195 4.26 21.72 -0.53
C SER A 195 3.60 22.69 0.45
N SER A 196 2.27 22.79 0.43
CA SER A 196 1.50 23.68 1.31
C SER A 196 1.66 23.30 2.79
N VAL A 197 1.60 22.00 3.11
CA VAL A 197 1.65 21.54 4.50
C VAL A 197 3.07 21.52 5.05
N CYS A 198 4.00 20.85 4.36
CA CYS A 198 5.38 20.69 4.81
C CYS A 198 6.21 21.98 4.75
N GLY A 199 5.77 22.97 3.96
CA GLY A 199 6.32 24.31 3.99
C GLY A 199 5.89 25.13 5.21
N SER A 200 4.80 24.74 5.89
CA SER A 200 4.13 25.53 6.91
C SER A 200 4.23 24.94 8.33
N VAL A 201 4.39 23.62 8.44
CA VAL A 201 4.51 22.92 9.73
C VAL A 201 5.38 21.67 9.56
N LYS A 202 5.99 21.19 10.65
CA LYS A 202 6.69 19.89 10.64
C LYS A 202 5.75 18.80 10.14
N CYS A 203 6.17 18.08 9.10
CA CYS A 203 5.31 17.13 8.42
C CYS A 203 5.94 15.75 8.27
N ILE A 204 5.08 14.73 8.32
CA ILE A 204 5.38 13.40 7.82
C ILE A 204 4.58 13.19 6.56
N VAL A 205 5.24 12.75 5.49
CA VAL A 205 4.57 12.29 4.27
C VAL A 205 4.52 10.76 4.30
N VAL A 206 3.31 10.22 4.20
CA VAL A 206 3.04 8.79 4.04
C VAL A 206 2.62 8.56 2.60
N VAL A 207 3.46 7.84 1.84
CA VAL A 207 3.21 7.56 0.42
C VAL A 207 2.54 6.20 0.27
N ILE A 208 1.35 6.20 -0.29
CA ILE A 208 0.58 5.01 -0.68
C ILE A 208 0.84 4.72 -2.16
N SER A 209 1.53 3.63 -2.47
CA SER A 209 1.92 3.34 -3.86
C SER A 209 2.15 1.86 -4.11
N GLY A 210 1.93 1.40 -5.33
CA GLY A 210 2.26 0.02 -5.71
C GLY A 210 3.76 -0.20 -5.95
N ARG A 211 4.55 0.88 -5.95
CA ARG A 211 5.94 0.94 -6.43
C ARG A 211 6.65 2.24 -6.00
N PRO A 212 7.98 2.33 -6.15
CA PRO A 212 8.70 3.60 -6.00
C PRO A 212 8.20 4.67 -6.98
N LEU A 213 8.09 5.91 -6.49
CA LEU A 213 7.62 7.08 -7.24
C LEU A 213 8.65 8.22 -7.20
N VAL A 214 8.51 9.20 -8.08
CA VAL A 214 9.28 10.44 -8.04
C VAL A 214 8.96 11.18 -6.73
N VAL A 215 9.93 11.22 -5.81
CA VAL A 215 9.83 11.93 -4.52
C VAL A 215 10.95 12.94 -4.29
N GLU A 216 12.06 12.84 -5.03
CA GLU A 216 13.25 13.69 -4.85
C GLU A 216 12.95 15.20 -4.84
N PRO A 217 12.08 15.75 -5.71
CA PRO A 217 11.78 17.19 -5.72
C PRO A 217 11.17 17.70 -4.40
N TYR A 218 10.54 16.83 -3.62
CA TYR A 218 9.82 17.18 -2.40
C TYR A 218 10.57 16.76 -1.14
N LEU A 219 11.64 15.96 -1.26
CA LEU A 219 12.35 15.41 -0.10
C LEU A 219 12.88 16.49 0.85
N SER A 220 13.26 17.66 0.35
CA SER A 220 13.82 18.74 1.16
C SER A 220 12.78 19.39 2.08
N SER A 221 11.50 19.43 1.68
CA SER A 221 10.43 20.02 2.49
C SER A 221 9.93 19.07 3.59
N MET A 222 9.95 17.76 3.32
CA MET A 222 9.49 16.73 4.25
C MET A 222 10.41 16.61 5.48
N ASP A 223 9.86 16.52 6.69
CA ASP A 223 10.65 16.20 7.87
C ASP A 223 10.80 14.68 8.01
N ALA A 224 9.74 13.91 7.76
CA ALA A 224 9.82 12.46 7.61
C ALA A 224 9.08 11.95 6.37
N LEU A 225 9.53 10.82 5.84
CA LEU A 225 8.95 10.15 4.67
C LEU A 225 8.81 8.66 4.95
N VAL A 226 7.60 8.13 4.78
CA VAL A 226 7.27 6.71 4.94
C VAL A 226 6.71 6.18 3.62
N ALA A 227 7.31 5.09 3.12
CA ALA A 227 6.70 4.29 2.07
C ALA A 227 5.76 3.27 2.71
N ALA A 228 4.45 3.43 2.49
CA ALA A 228 3.42 2.57 3.07
C ALA A 228 2.89 1.50 2.11
N TRP A 229 3.34 1.54 0.86
CA TRP A 229 2.90 0.63 -0.20
C TRP A 229 1.38 0.68 -0.40
N LEU A 230 0.72 -0.48 -0.54
CA LEU A 230 -0.73 -0.62 -0.50
C LEU A 230 -1.09 -1.42 0.77
N PRO A 231 -1.29 -0.77 1.93
CA PRO A 231 -1.40 -1.46 3.22
C PRO A 231 -2.73 -2.21 3.43
N GLY A 232 -3.70 -2.13 2.51
CA GLY A 232 -4.95 -2.88 2.63
C GLY A 232 -5.87 -2.30 3.71
N SER A 233 -6.70 -3.14 4.34
CA SER A 233 -7.81 -2.67 5.19
C SER A 233 -7.42 -2.19 6.58
N GLU A 234 -6.20 -2.50 7.05
CA GLU A 234 -5.83 -2.38 8.45
C GLU A 234 -4.94 -1.15 8.72
N GLY A 235 -5.47 0.05 8.46
CA GLY A 235 -4.75 1.32 8.58
C GLY A 235 -4.18 1.61 9.98
N GLN A 236 -4.66 0.91 11.01
CA GLN A 236 -4.09 0.96 12.36
C GLN A 236 -2.61 0.53 12.37
N GLY A 237 -2.16 -0.36 11.48
CA GLY A 237 -0.75 -0.73 11.39
C GLY A 237 0.17 0.44 10.98
N VAL A 238 -0.38 1.45 10.30
CA VAL A 238 0.35 2.70 10.01
C VAL A 238 0.49 3.55 11.27
N ALA A 239 -0.60 3.77 12.01
CA ALA A 239 -0.55 4.55 13.24
C ALA A 239 0.35 3.90 14.31
N ASP A 240 0.35 2.57 14.41
CA ASP A 240 1.19 1.80 15.35
C ASP A 240 2.67 2.19 15.33
N VAL A 241 3.25 2.38 14.14
CA VAL A 241 4.66 2.76 14.01
C VAL A 241 4.87 4.27 13.99
N LEU A 242 3.91 5.04 13.48
CA LEU A 242 4.01 6.51 13.49
C LEU A 242 4.04 7.06 14.91
N PHE A 243 3.28 6.44 15.83
CA PHE A 243 3.18 6.85 17.23
C PHE A 243 4.02 6.01 18.19
N GLY A 244 4.87 5.12 17.66
CA GLY A 244 5.88 4.39 18.44
C GLY A 244 5.35 3.28 19.33
N ASP A 245 4.14 2.74 19.09
CA ASP A 245 3.73 1.47 19.72
C ASP A 245 4.63 0.32 19.24
N TYR A 246 5.14 0.45 18.02
CA TYR A 246 6.14 -0.42 17.43
C TYR A 246 7.21 0.39 16.69
N GLY A 247 8.39 -0.21 16.54
CA GLY A 247 9.47 0.36 15.74
C GLY A 247 9.30 0.11 14.24
N PHE A 248 9.78 1.04 13.41
CA PHE A 248 9.96 0.78 11.98
C PHE A 248 11.03 -0.29 11.77
N THR A 249 10.69 -1.31 10.98
CA THR A 249 11.58 -2.44 10.67
C THR A 249 11.67 -2.78 9.19
N GLY A 250 10.72 -2.28 8.39
CA GLY A 250 10.67 -2.55 6.96
C GLY A 250 11.92 -2.06 6.22
N LYS A 251 12.30 -2.82 5.19
CA LYS A 251 13.40 -2.49 4.28
C LYS A 251 12.88 -2.53 2.85
N LEU A 252 13.41 -1.65 2.00
CA LEU A 252 13.04 -1.57 0.59
C LEU A 252 13.30 -2.90 -0.13
N ALA A 253 12.24 -3.55 -0.60
CA ALA A 253 12.34 -4.71 -1.47
C ALA A 253 12.59 -4.34 -2.95
N ARG A 254 12.64 -3.04 -3.27
CA ARG A 254 12.95 -2.50 -4.60
C ARG A 254 13.83 -1.27 -4.48
N THR A 255 14.68 -1.05 -5.48
CA THR A 255 15.43 0.20 -5.65
C THR A 255 14.48 1.40 -5.77
N TRP A 256 14.73 2.48 -5.04
CA TRP A 256 14.07 3.77 -5.27
C TRP A 256 14.95 4.63 -6.17
N PHE A 257 14.46 4.98 -7.35
CA PHE A 257 15.19 5.79 -8.34
C PHE A 257 15.18 7.28 -7.98
N LYS A 258 16.14 8.04 -8.53
CA LYS A 258 16.17 9.51 -8.48
C LYS A 258 15.26 10.10 -9.57
N SER A 259 15.50 9.66 -10.81
CA SER A 259 14.68 9.99 -11.98
C SER A 259 14.22 8.72 -12.70
N VAL A 260 13.07 8.80 -13.38
CA VAL A 260 12.58 7.73 -14.26
C VAL A 260 13.52 7.46 -15.45
N ASP A 261 14.37 8.43 -15.82
CA ASP A 261 15.37 8.27 -16.88
C ASP A 261 16.45 7.24 -16.53
N GLN A 262 16.58 6.88 -15.25
CA GLN A 262 17.49 5.81 -14.81
C GLN A 262 16.93 4.42 -15.07
N LEU A 263 15.64 4.29 -15.42
CA LEU A 263 14.99 2.99 -15.53
C LEU A 263 15.31 2.30 -16.87
N PRO A 264 15.51 0.97 -16.88
CA PRO A 264 15.55 0.08 -15.71
C PRO A 264 16.87 0.17 -14.92
N MET A 265 16.78 0.21 -13.59
CA MET A 265 17.93 0.17 -12.68
C MET A 265 17.66 -0.73 -11.47
N ASN A 266 18.47 -1.76 -11.29
CA ASN A 266 18.34 -2.78 -10.26
C ASN A 266 19.65 -2.98 -9.48
N VAL A 267 19.53 -3.52 -8.27
CA VAL A 267 20.69 -3.86 -7.44
C VAL A 267 21.61 -4.84 -8.20
N GLY A 268 22.89 -4.50 -8.27
CA GLY A 268 23.90 -5.26 -9.02
C GLY A 268 24.21 -4.72 -10.42
N ASP A 269 23.45 -3.75 -10.93
CA ASP A 269 23.76 -3.12 -12.21
C ASP A 269 25.06 -2.27 -12.12
N PRO A 270 25.87 -2.18 -13.20
CA PRO A 270 27.13 -1.43 -13.18
C PRO A 270 26.99 0.06 -12.83
N ASN A 271 25.87 0.68 -13.23
CA ASN A 271 25.58 2.11 -13.02
C ASN A 271 24.50 2.30 -11.95
N TYR A 272 24.54 1.52 -10.88
CA TYR A 272 23.55 1.56 -9.80
C TYR A 272 23.69 2.83 -8.94
N ASP A 273 22.88 3.85 -9.24
CA ASP A 273 22.86 5.16 -8.55
C ASP A 273 21.46 5.50 -8.00
N PRO A 274 20.98 4.79 -6.97
CA PRO A 274 19.64 4.96 -6.44
C PRO A 274 19.50 6.20 -5.55
N LEU A 275 18.26 6.69 -5.41
CA LEU A 275 17.90 7.65 -4.36
C LEU A 275 17.90 6.97 -2.99
N PHE A 276 17.25 5.81 -2.92
CA PHE A 276 17.33 4.89 -1.78
C PHE A 276 17.65 3.48 -2.31
N PRO A 277 18.77 2.86 -1.88
CA PRO A 277 19.18 1.55 -2.39
C PRO A 277 18.23 0.44 -1.94
N PHE A 278 18.26 -0.70 -2.65
CA PHE A 278 17.62 -1.94 -2.20
C PHE A 278 18.09 -2.29 -0.78
N GLY A 279 17.17 -2.72 0.08
CA GLY A 279 17.43 -3.01 1.48
C GLY A 279 17.52 -1.79 2.39
N PHE A 280 17.37 -0.56 1.87
CA PHE A 280 17.33 0.65 2.69
C PHE A 280 16.07 0.73 3.55
N GLY A 281 16.19 1.34 4.72
CA GLY A 281 15.07 1.63 5.61
C GLY A 281 15.59 2.01 6.98
N LEU A 282 15.24 3.19 7.47
CA LEU A 282 15.56 3.62 8.82
C LEU A 282 14.72 2.84 9.83
N THR A 283 15.22 2.75 11.06
CA THR A 283 14.53 2.08 12.16
C THR A 283 14.16 3.09 13.24
N THR A 284 13.14 2.77 14.03
CA THR A 284 12.83 3.45 15.29
C THR A 284 12.68 2.41 16.38
N GLU A 285 12.91 2.80 17.62
CA GLU A 285 12.59 1.96 18.77
C GLU A 285 11.15 2.26 19.24
N PRO A 286 10.40 1.26 19.74
CA PRO A 286 9.14 1.51 20.42
C PRO A 286 9.32 2.46 21.60
N LEU A 287 8.32 3.33 21.83
CA LEU A 287 8.24 4.09 23.07
C LEU A 287 7.96 3.10 24.20
N VAL A 288 8.87 3.03 25.17
CA VAL A 288 8.67 2.21 26.37
C VAL A 288 7.43 2.72 27.10
N SER A 289 6.43 1.86 27.27
CA SER A 289 5.24 2.12 28.07
C SER A 289 5.57 2.25 29.55
#